data_AF-A0A1I1LHE5-F1
#
_entry.id   AF-A0A1I1LHE5-F1
#
_cell.length_a   1.000
_cell.length_b   1.000
_cell.length_c   1.000
_cell.angle_alpha   90.00
_cell.angle_beta   90.00
_cell.angle_gamma   90.00
#
_symmetry.space_group_name_H-M   'P 1'
#
loop_
_entity.id
_entity.type
_entity.pdbx_description
1 polymer ?
#
loop_
_entity_poly.entity_id
_entity_poly.type
_entity_poly.pdbx_seq_one_letter_code
_entity_poly.pdbx_strand_id
1 'polypeptide(L)'
;MSSLAGCTGTFVGDEETTEDSSQEIHTDYETTDVQVTDGDDDVLGEVTAAIADTSDRQSLGLSDTETLPEDRGMLFVYDEVQDLTFSMPDMDFPIDIIFADGDRTITSIYRARAPGPDEDGTEQVYFDRAQYVLEVVYEWTAERDVQTGDVLEFEL
;
A
#
# COMPACT_ATOMS: atom_id res chain seq x y z
N MET A 1 4.62 -38.83 -58.07
CA MET A 1 5.73 -38.64 -57.10
C MET A 1 5.40 -37.38 -56.33
N SER A 2 5.22 -37.53 -55.01
CA SER A 2 5.24 -36.53 -53.92
C SER A 2 4.52 -35.18 -54.12
N SER A 3 3.45 -34.82 -53.41
CA SER A 3 3.18 -34.71 -51.95
C SER A 3 3.14 -33.23 -51.50
N LEU A 4 2.30 -32.98 -50.47
CA LEU A 4 2.06 -31.78 -49.63
C LEU A 4 0.90 -30.88 -50.11
N ALA A 5 -0.31 -30.91 -49.53
CA ALA A 5 -0.74 -30.50 -48.16
C ALA A 5 -0.28 -29.06 -47.85
N GLY A 6 -1.11 -28.05 -47.57
CA GLY A 6 -2.42 -27.98 -46.91
C GLY A 6 -2.26 -27.01 -45.74
N CYS A 7 -3.04 -25.92 -45.66
CA CYS A 7 -3.22 -25.10 -44.43
C CYS A 7 -4.45 -24.19 -44.60
N THR A 8 -5.55 -24.58 -43.95
CA THR A 8 -6.71 -23.74 -43.65
C THR A 8 -6.41 -22.93 -42.40
N GLY A 9 -6.35 -21.61 -42.51
CA GLY A 9 -6.29 -20.71 -41.36
C GLY A 9 -7.70 -20.35 -40.91
N THR A 10 -8.15 -20.92 -39.80
CA THR A 10 -9.27 -20.40 -39.01
C THR A 10 -8.66 -19.35 -38.06
N PHE A 11 -9.12 -18.11 -38.13
CA PHE A 11 -8.84 -17.10 -37.11
C PHE A 11 -10.02 -17.10 -36.14
N VAL A 12 -9.78 -17.56 -34.92
CA VAL A 12 -10.71 -17.45 -33.80
C VAL A 12 -9.91 -16.92 -32.61
N GLY A 13 -10.40 -15.81 -32.06
CA GLY A 13 -10.37 -15.47 -30.63
C GLY A 13 -9.03 -15.06 -30.03
N ASP A 14 -8.94 -13.80 -29.61
CA ASP A 14 -8.96 -13.42 -28.18
C ASP A 14 -8.99 -11.88 -28.17
N GLU A 15 -10.13 -11.25 -27.85
CA GLU A 15 -10.51 -10.88 -26.49
C GLU A 15 -9.35 -10.14 -25.79
N GLU A 16 -9.13 -8.88 -26.19
CA GLU A 16 -8.32 -7.95 -25.38
C GLU A 16 -9.07 -7.70 -24.07
N THR A 17 -8.85 -8.59 -23.11
CA THR A 17 -9.11 -8.35 -21.71
C THR A 17 -8.08 -7.31 -21.28
N THR A 18 -8.51 -6.07 -21.11
CA THR A 18 -7.78 -5.10 -20.28
C THR A 18 -7.70 -5.73 -18.90
N GLU A 19 -6.56 -6.37 -18.63
CA GLU A 19 -6.23 -6.94 -17.34
C GLU A 19 -6.22 -5.78 -16.34
N ASP A 20 -7.14 -5.88 -15.37
CA ASP A 20 -7.25 -5.01 -14.22
C ASP A 20 -6.09 -5.34 -13.28
N SER A 21 -4.87 -4.99 -13.70
CA SER A 21 -3.63 -5.25 -12.95
C SER A 21 -3.55 -4.46 -11.64
N SER A 22 -4.55 -3.61 -11.35
CA SER A 22 -4.72 -2.91 -10.07
C SER A 22 -5.27 -3.82 -8.97
N GLN A 23 -5.99 -4.89 -9.35
CA GLN A 23 -6.67 -5.77 -8.39
C GLN A 23 -5.77 -6.86 -7.77
N GLU A 24 -4.57 -7.07 -8.29
CA GLU A 24 -3.74 -8.26 -7.99
C GLU A 24 -2.44 -7.97 -7.21
N ILE A 25 -2.25 -6.77 -6.66
CA ILE A 25 -1.11 -6.53 -5.78
C ILE A 25 -1.33 -7.17 -4.40
N HIS A 26 -0.28 -7.78 -3.85
CA HIS A 26 -0.32 -8.47 -2.54
C HIS A 26 -1.37 -9.60 -2.42
N THR A 27 -1.62 -10.39 -3.46
CA THR A 27 -2.64 -11.47 -3.46
C THR A 27 -2.47 -12.53 -2.37
N ASP A 28 -1.26 -12.71 -1.83
CA ASP A 28 -0.96 -13.66 -0.74
C ASP A 28 -1.19 -13.07 0.67
N TYR A 29 -1.70 -11.84 0.75
CA TYR A 29 -2.05 -11.16 1.99
C TYR A 29 -3.56 -11.22 2.22
N GLU A 30 -3.95 -11.22 3.50
CA GLU A 30 -5.32 -10.84 3.84
C GLU A 30 -5.45 -9.33 3.62
N THR A 31 -6.64 -8.87 3.24
CA THR A 31 -6.92 -7.46 2.97
C THR A 31 -8.09 -6.98 3.80
N THR A 32 -8.06 -5.71 4.20
CA THR A 32 -9.17 -5.02 4.88
C THR A 32 -9.36 -3.64 4.27
N ASP A 33 -10.60 -3.15 4.25
CA ASP A 33 -10.88 -1.77 3.87
C ASP A 33 -10.57 -0.86 5.05
N VAL A 34 -9.70 0.13 4.81
CA VAL A 34 -9.31 1.13 5.81
C VAL A 34 -9.90 2.46 5.39
N GLN A 35 -10.87 2.92 6.17
CA GLN A 35 -11.49 4.23 6.00
C GLN A 35 -10.83 5.23 6.96
N VAL A 36 -10.68 6.48 6.50
CA VAL A 36 -10.18 7.58 7.33
C VAL A 36 -11.31 8.56 7.58
N THR A 37 -11.59 8.86 8.85
CA THR A 37 -12.64 9.79 9.28
C THR A 37 -12.07 10.94 10.12
N ASP A 38 -12.68 12.12 10.01
CA ASP A 38 -12.32 13.28 10.81
C ASP A 38 -13.05 13.32 12.16
N GLY A 39 -12.83 14.38 12.94
CA GLY A 39 -13.46 14.57 14.25
C GLY A 39 -14.97 14.77 14.25
N ASP A 40 -15.60 14.95 13.09
CA ASP A 40 -17.05 15.05 12.89
C ASP A 40 -17.64 13.76 12.29
N ASP A 41 -16.84 12.69 12.19
CA ASP A 41 -17.18 11.40 11.56
C ASP A 41 -17.41 11.50 10.03
N ASP A 42 -16.90 12.56 9.37
CA ASP A 42 -16.93 12.69 7.92
C ASP A 42 -15.83 11.84 7.28
N VAL A 43 -16.16 11.10 6.22
CA VAL A 43 -15.22 10.22 5.50
C VAL A 43 -14.31 11.03 4.59
N LEU A 44 -13.00 10.97 4.86
CA LEU A 44 -11.96 11.64 4.08
C LEU A 44 -11.46 10.76 2.92
N GLY A 45 -11.45 9.44 3.10
CA GLY A 45 -11.04 8.50 2.07
C GLY A 45 -11.06 7.05 2.54
N GLU A 46 -10.88 6.14 1.58
CA GLU A 46 -10.84 4.70 1.81
C GLU A 46 -9.81 4.06 0.89
N VAL A 47 -9.11 3.04 1.39
CA VAL A 47 -8.22 2.17 0.62
C VAL A 47 -8.43 0.72 1.02
N THR A 48 -8.29 -0.21 0.09
CA THR A 48 -8.15 -1.63 0.41
C THR A 48 -6.68 -1.91 0.75
N ALA A 49 -6.40 -2.24 2.01
CA ALA A 49 -5.04 -2.41 2.52
C ALA A 49 -4.69 -3.90 2.71
N ALA A 50 -3.50 -4.30 2.25
CA ALA A 50 -2.91 -5.58 2.60
C ALA A 50 -2.45 -5.59 4.07
N ILE A 51 -2.74 -6.65 4.83
CA ILE A 51 -2.46 -6.72 6.26
C ILE A 51 -1.07 -7.34 6.52
N ALA A 52 -0.16 -6.55 7.09
CA ALA A 52 1.14 -6.97 7.58
C ALA A 52 1.13 -7.17 9.11
N ASP A 53 0.68 -8.35 9.53
CA ASP A 53 0.50 -8.77 10.93
C ASP A 53 1.60 -9.70 11.47
N THR A 54 2.51 -10.15 10.60
CA THR A 54 3.66 -11.00 10.97
C THR A 54 4.96 -10.26 10.78
N SER A 55 5.98 -10.61 11.57
CA SER A 55 7.30 -9.97 11.49
C SER A 55 7.92 -10.03 10.09
N ASP A 56 7.72 -11.13 9.35
CA ASP A 56 8.21 -11.27 7.97
C ASP A 56 7.50 -10.29 7.02
N ARG A 57 6.17 -10.19 7.10
CA ARG A 57 5.38 -9.25 6.30
C ARG A 57 5.70 -7.79 6.63
N GLN A 58 5.84 -7.48 7.93
CA GLN A 58 6.18 -6.14 8.40
C GLN A 58 7.59 -5.70 7.97
N SER A 59 8.54 -6.65 7.93
CA SER A 59 9.90 -6.35 7.49
C SER A 59 10.01 -6.16 5.97
N LEU A 60 9.15 -6.84 5.21
CA LEU A 60 9.10 -6.71 3.75
C LEU A 60 8.44 -5.39 3.33
N GLY A 61 7.29 -5.08 3.94
CA GLY A 61 6.50 -3.90 3.60
C GLY A 61 6.18 -3.82 2.11
N LEU A 62 6.28 -2.62 1.56
CA LEU A 62 6.10 -2.34 0.13
C LEU A 62 7.36 -2.56 -0.73
N SER A 63 8.49 -3.00 -0.17
CA SER A 63 9.79 -3.05 -0.87
C SER A 63 9.82 -3.97 -2.10
N ASP A 64 8.98 -5.01 -2.15
CA ASP A 64 8.83 -5.91 -3.31
C ASP A 64 7.72 -5.45 -4.29
N THR A 65 7.23 -4.21 -4.14
CA THR A 65 6.13 -3.65 -4.93
C THR A 65 6.70 -2.70 -5.99
N GLU A 66 6.28 -2.85 -7.25
CA GLU A 66 6.73 -1.92 -8.31
C GLU A 66 5.90 -0.64 -8.34
N THR A 67 4.59 -0.75 -8.07
CA THR A 67 3.64 0.37 -8.06
C THR A 67 2.51 0.13 -7.08
N LEU A 68 2.03 1.19 -6.42
CA LEU A 68 0.87 1.15 -5.54
C LEU A 68 -0.29 1.98 -6.14
N PRO A 69 -1.44 1.36 -6.49
CA PRO A 69 -2.64 2.07 -6.92
C PRO A 69 -3.22 3.01 -5.85
N GLU A 70 -3.98 4.01 -6.28
CA GLU A 70 -4.55 5.04 -5.40
C GLU A 70 -5.61 4.52 -4.42
N ASP A 71 -6.26 3.41 -4.74
CA ASP A 71 -7.27 2.73 -3.92
C ASP A 71 -6.66 1.61 -3.05
N ARG A 72 -5.33 1.50 -3.01
CA ARG A 72 -4.61 0.43 -2.30
C ARG A 72 -3.64 0.98 -1.25
N GLY A 73 -3.36 0.15 -0.27
CA GLY A 73 -2.36 0.43 0.76
C GLY A 73 -1.84 -0.83 1.44
N MET A 74 -1.03 -0.62 2.48
CA MET A 74 -0.60 -1.68 3.39
C MET A 74 -0.80 -1.25 4.83
N LEU A 75 -1.49 -2.09 5.61
CA LEU A 75 -1.76 -1.88 7.03
C LEU A 75 -0.86 -2.78 7.87
N PHE A 76 0.05 -2.18 8.62
CA PHE A 76 0.90 -2.84 9.58
C PHE A 76 0.20 -2.88 10.94
N VAL A 77 0.06 -4.07 11.51
CA VAL A 77 -0.66 -4.30 12.76
C VAL A 77 0.29 -4.86 13.82
N TYR A 78 0.32 -4.22 14.98
CA TYR A 78 1.10 -4.64 16.14
C TYR A 78 0.19 -4.97 17.33
N ASP A 79 0.63 -5.89 18.19
CA ASP A 79 -0.15 -6.33 19.37
C ASP A 79 -0.34 -5.20 20.41
N GLU A 80 0.61 -4.27 20.51
CA GLU A 80 0.59 -3.17 21.47
C GLU A 80 1.23 -1.90 20.89
N VAL A 81 0.88 -0.75 21.48
CA VAL A 81 1.49 0.55 21.14
C VAL A 81 2.98 0.54 21.51
N GLN A 82 3.83 0.61 20.50
CA GLN A 82 5.28 0.53 20.65
C GLN A 82 6.01 1.54 19.75
N ASP A 83 7.31 1.69 19.99
CA ASP A 83 8.21 2.50 19.18
C ASP A 83 8.44 1.81 17.83
N LEU A 84 7.96 2.42 16.73
CA LEU A 84 8.05 1.88 15.38
C LEU A 84 8.97 2.72 14.52
N THR A 85 9.75 2.05 13.67
CA THR A 85 10.67 2.69 12.74
C THR A 85 10.43 2.15 11.35
N PHE A 86 10.13 3.05 10.42
CA PHE A 86 9.94 2.77 9.00
C PHE A 86 11.05 3.44 8.21
N SER A 87 11.42 2.82 7.10
CA SER A 87 12.41 3.35 6.17
C SER A 87 12.04 3.01 4.74
N MET A 88 12.74 3.59 3.77
CA MET A 88 12.45 3.41 2.35
C MET A 88 13.57 2.64 1.61
N PRO A 89 14.13 1.53 2.14
CA PRO A 89 15.22 0.84 1.48
C PRO A 89 14.75 0.26 0.15
N ASP A 90 15.50 0.52 -0.92
CA ASP A 90 15.25 -0.02 -2.25
C ASP A 90 13.83 0.25 -2.81
N MET A 91 13.13 1.29 -2.32
CA MET A 91 11.79 1.66 -2.79
C MET A 91 11.86 2.43 -4.11
N ASP A 92 11.05 2.07 -5.10
CA ASP A 92 11.02 2.73 -6.42
C ASP A 92 10.03 3.91 -6.50
N PHE A 93 9.16 4.08 -5.51
CA PHE A 93 8.11 5.10 -5.52
C PHE A 93 7.94 5.77 -4.15
N PRO A 94 7.47 7.04 -4.12
CA PRO A 94 7.17 7.73 -2.88
C PRO A 94 5.85 7.21 -2.27
N ILE A 95 5.69 7.34 -0.96
CA ILE A 95 4.49 6.94 -0.22
C ILE A 95 4.18 7.92 0.91
N ASP A 96 2.95 7.90 1.40
CA ASP A 96 2.58 8.48 2.67
C ASP A 96 2.59 7.38 3.75
N ILE A 97 3.23 7.65 4.88
CA ILE A 97 3.34 6.76 6.05
C ILE A 97 2.55 7.38 7.20
N ILE A 98 1.46 6.73 7.60
CA ILE A 98 0.49 7.22 8.58
C ILE A 98 0.59 6.37 9.84
N PHE A 99 1.03 6.96 10.94
CA PHE A 99 1.13 6.29 12.25
C PHE A 99 -0.15 6.53 13.05
N ALA A 100 -0.71 5.48 13.67
CA ALA A 100 -1.89 5.57 14.53
C ALA A 100 -1.75 4.78 15.84
N ASP A 101 -2.28 5.32 16.92
CA ASP A 101 -2.22 4.72 18.26
C ASP A 101 -3.23 3.57 18.45
N GLY A 102 -3.33 3.05 19.68
CA GLY A 102 -4.21 1.91 19.98
C GLY A 102 -5.70 2.23 19.93
N ASP A 103 -6.06 3.52 19.95
CA ASP A 103 -7.42 4.00 19.69
C ASP A 103 -7.62 4.30 18.19
N ARG A 104 -6.65 3.92 17.34
CA ARG A 104 -6.61 4.13 15.89
C ARG A 104 -6.57 5.61 15.48
N THR A 105 -6.22 6.50 16.41
CA THR A 105 -6.08 7.93 16.13
C THR A 105 -4.72 8.18 15.49
N ILE A 106 -4.71 8.89 14.36
CA ILE A 106 -3.48 9.26 13.65
C ILE A 106 -2.63 10.16 14.53
N THR A 107 -1.41 9.73 14.84
CA THR A 107 -0.44 10.47 15.65
C THR A 107 0.52 11.29 14.79
N SER A 108 0.94 10.73 13.65
CA SER A 108 1.87 11.37 12.72
C SER A 108 1.64 10.93 11.29
N ILE A 109 1.92 11.83 10.35
CA ILE A 109 1.91 11.56 8.91
C ILE A 109 3.25 12.01 8.34
N TYR A 110 3.91 11.12 7.62
CA TYR A 110 5.14 11.42 6.89
C TYR A 110 4.92 11.20 5.40
N ARG A 111 5.32 12.16 4.58
CA ARG A 111 5.32 12.02 3.12
C ARG A 111 6.72 11.65 2.68
N ALA A 112 6.94 10.36 2.49
CA ALA A 112 8.24 9.78 2.19
C ALA A 112 8.51 9.79 0.70
N ARG A 113 9.59 10.47 0.30
CA ARG A 113 10.02 10.44 -1.12
C ARG A 113 10.68 9.10 -1.45
N ALA A 114 10.68 8.76 -2.73
CA ALA A 114 11.58 7.72 -3.23
C ALA A 114 13.06 8.12 -2.99
N PRO A 115 13.96 7.15 -2.72
CA PRO A 115 15.39 7.35 -2.75
C PRO A 115 15.84 7.98 -4.08
N GLY A 116 16.84 8.86 -4.01
CA GLY A 116 17.48 9.44 -5.18
C GLY A 116 18.43 8.45 -5.88
N PRO A 117 19.00 8.84 -7.03
CA PRO A 117 19.86 7.95 -7.84
C PRO A 117 21.14 7.48 -7.14
N ASP A 118 21.56 8.16 -6.07
CA ASP A 118 22.75 7.83 -5.27
C ASP A 118 22.38 7.45 -3.82
N GLU A 119 21.11 7.12 -3.56
CA GLU A 119 20.60 6.77 -2.24
C GLU A 119 19.91 5.39 -2.30
N ASP A 120 20.24 4.53 -1.35
CA ASP A 120 19.54 3.24 -1.16
C ASP A 120 18.32 3.37 -0.25
N GLY A 121 18.07 4.55 0.33
CA GLY A 121 16.88 4.84 1.12
C GLY A 121 16.95 4.41 2.59
N THR A 122 18.01 3.73 3.03
CA THR A 122 18.18 3.31 4.43
C THR A 122 18.35 4.47 5.41
N GLU A 123 18.81 5.64 4.93
CA GLU A 123 18.93 6.86 5.73
C GLU A 123 17.60 7.62 5.90
N GLN A 124 16.56 7.24 5.14
CA GLN A 124 15.23 7.85 5.23
C GLN A 124 14.45 7.15 6.33
N VAL A 125 14.56 7.66 7.56
CA VAL A 125 13.99 7.03 8.75
C VAL A 125 12.81 7.85 9.28
N TYR A 126 11.66 7.19 9.45
CA TYR A 126 10.42 7.72 9.99
C TYR A 126 10.08 6.95 11.26
N PHE A 127 9.77 7.67 12.33
CA PHE A 127 9.65 7.07 13.65
C PHE A 127 8.52 7.74 14.44
N ASP A 128 7.66 6.92 15.02
CA ASP A 128 6.69 7.34 16.03
C ASP A 128 6.30 6.16 16.93
N ARG A 129 5.62 6.46 18.03
CA ARG A 129 5.03 5.47 18.92
C ARG A 129 3.59 5.19 18.48
N ALA A 130 3.35 4.00 17.92
CA ALA A 130 2.07 3.65 17.31
C ALA A 130 1.75 2.16 17.49
N GLN A 131 0.50 1.78 17.25
CA GLN A 131 0.07 0.38 17.17
C GLN A 131 -0.27 -0.04 15.73
N TYR A 132 -0.64 0.92 14.90
CA TYR A 132 -0.98 0.70 13.51
C TYR A 132 -0.18 1.66 12.63
N VAL A 133 0.22 1.20 11.46
CA VAL A 133 0.78 2.06 10.41
C VAL A 133 0.08 1.76 9.10
N LEU A 134 -0.38 2.78 8.40
CA LEU A 134 -0.96 2.67 7.07
C LEU A 134 -0.01 3.33 6.07
N GLU A 135 0.45 2.56 5.09
CA GLU A 135 1.18 3.06 3.93
C GLU A 135 0.23 3.17 2.73
N VAL A 136 0.20 4.34 2.09
CA VAL A 136 -0.62 4.63 0.90
C VAL A 136 0.21 5.36 -0.15
N VAL A 137 -0.34 5.48 -1.36
CA VAL A 137 0.31 6.25 -2.43
C VAL A 137 0.65 7.67 -1.98
N TYR A 138 1.76 8.20 -2.49
CA TYR A 138 2.21 9.55 -2.17
C TYR A 138 1.13 10.61 -2.42
N GLU A 139 1.08 11.60 -1.53
CA GLU A 139 0.11 12.72 -1.54
C GLU A 139 -1.34 12.34 -1.26
N TRP A 140 -1.67 11.05 -1.07
CA TRP A 140 -3.04 10.61 -0.76
C TRP A 140 -3.63 11.35 0.44
N THR A 141 -2.83 11.57 1.49
CA THR A 141 -3.25 12.30 2.69
C THR A 141 -3.48 13.78 2.41
N ALA A 142 -2.60 14.40 1.62
CA ALA A 142 -2.67 15.82 1.29
C ALA A 142 -3.85 16.14 0.36
N GLU A 143 -4.18 15.25 -0.56
CA GLU A 143 -5.32 15.40 -1.48
C GLU A 143 -6.68 15.29 -0.78
N ARG A 144 -6.71 14.65 0.39
CA ARG A 144 -7.92 14.34 1.17
C ARG A 144 -8.00 15.12 2.49
N ASP A 145 -7.08 16.06 2.71
CA ASP A 145 -6.98 16.86 3.94
C ASP A 145 -6.87 16.02 5.24
N VAL A 146 -6.29 14.82 5.14
CA VAL A 146 -6.04 13.92 6.28
C VAL A 146 -4.93 14.47 7.15
N GLN A 147 -5.15 14.48 8.46
CA GLN A 147 -4.28 15.10 9.46
C GLN A 147 -4.19 14.31 10.77
N THR A 148 -3.23 14.69 11.62
CA THR A 148 -3.13 14.17 12.99
C THR A 148 -4.43 14.45 13.76
N GLY A 149 -4.97 13.42 14.42
CA GLY A 149 -6.23 13.47 15.14
C GLY A 149 -7.40 12.80 14.43
N ASP A 150 -7.29 12.56 13.13
CA ASP A 150 -8.25 11.74 12.37
C ASP A 150 -8.12 10.26 12.77
N VAL A 151 -9.10 9.44 12.40
CA VAL A 151 -9.22 8.05 12.86
C VAL A 151 -9.14 7.07 11.69
N LEU A 152 -8.40 5.98 11.89
CA LEU A 152 -8.40 4.83 10.98
C LEU A 152 -9.50 3.85 11.40
N GLU A 153 -10.44 3.56 10.52
CA GLU A 153 -11.54 2.62 10.73
C GLU A 153 -11.39 1.39 9.83
N PHE A 154 -11.29 0.22 10.46
CA PHE A 154 -11.11 -1.06 9.78
C PHE A 154 -11.49 -2.25 10.68
N GLU A 155 -11.64 -3.42 10.07
CA GLU A 155 -11.91 -4.70 10.73
C GLU A 155 -10.67 -5.64 10.62
N LEU A 156 -10.35 -6.36 11.70
CA LEU A 156 -9.28 -7.37 11.82
C LEU A 156 -9.83 -8.68 12.38
#